data_AF-A0A1H9PXP3-F1
#
_entry.id   AF-A0A1H9PXP3-F1
#
_cell.length_a   1.000
_cell.length_b   1.000
_cell.length_c   1.000
_cell.angle_alpha   90.00
_cell.angle_beta   90.00
_cell.angle_gamma   90.00
#
_symmetry.space_group_name_H-M   'P 1'
#
loop_
_entity.id
_entity.type
_entity.pdbx_description
1 polymer ?
#
loop_
_entity_poly.entity_id
_entity_poly.type
_entity_poly.pdbx_seq_one_letter_code
_entity_poly.pdbx_strand_id
1 'polypeptide(L)'
;MSEQPPAVSGYGSAAYKVLSVRTSEDTRAQLEVLALLNERSVTEETRIALEHWVEQSKSDPAVLKRAEQVRAEIERDAETRRNAINAVLGGKDTKASARAPKQAQSSSATST
;
A
#
# COMPACT_ATOMS: atom_id res chain seq x y z
N MET A 1 21.78 -16.77 -32.66
CA MET A 1 21.04 -15.50 -32.71
C MET A 1 20.07 -15.51 -31.54
N SER A 2 20.36 -14.73 -30.50
CA SER A 2 19.52 -14.66 -29.30
C SER A 2 18.46 -13.59 -29.54
N GLU A 3 17.21 -14.00 -29.71
CA GLU A 3 16.08 -13.07 -29.81
C GLU A 3 15.66 -12.70 -28.38
N GLN A 4 16.04 -11.49 -27.96
CA GLN A 4 15.53 -10.87 -26.74
C GLN A 4 14.17 -10.25 -27.10
N PRO A 5 13.06 -10.67 -26.46
CA PRO A 5 11.76 -10.06 -26.74
C PRO A 5 11.78 -8.58 -26.33
N PRO A 6 11.12 -7.69 -27.08
CA PRO A 6 11.15 -6.27 -26.79
C PRO A 6 10.55 -6.01 -25.41
N ALA A 7 11.33 -5.37 -24.54
CA ALA A 7 10.83 -4.81 -23.29
C ALA A 7 9.71 -3.82 -23.65
N VAL A 8 8.46 -4.20 -23.38
CA VAL A 8 7.29 -3.32 -23.51
C VAL A 8 7.32 -2.28 -22.40
N SER A 9 8.22 -1.31 -22.53
CA SER A 9 8.17 -0.09 -21.75
C SER A 9 7.18 0.85 -22.43
N GLY A 10 5.96 0.88 -21.91
CA GLY A 10 4.84 1.65 -22.42
C GLY A 10 4.09 2.40 -21.34
N TYR A 11 4.79 3.24 -20.56
CA TYR A 11 4.15 4.35 -19.86
C TYR A 11 4.06 5.51 -20.85
N GLY A 12 2.91 5.75 -21.48
CA GLY A 12 2.86 6.79 -22.53
C GLY A 12 1.57 6.98 -23.34
N SER A 13 0.41 6.86 -22.71
CA SER A 13 -0.87 7.53 -23.03
C SER A 13 -1.72 7.32 -21.77
N ALA A 14 -2.78 8.08 -21.50
CA ALA A 14 -3.65 7.75 -20.37
C ALA A 14 -4.36 6.41 -20.65
N ALA A 15 -3.63 5.31 -20.41
CA ALA A 15 -4.05 3.98 -20.78
C ALA A 15 -5.09 3.56 -19.75
N TYR A 16 -6.36 3.79 -20.10
CA TYR A 16 -7.48 3.23 -19.35
C TYR A 16 -7.21 1.73 -19.15
N LYS A 17 -7.06 1.33 -17.89
CA LYS A 17 -6.88 -0.07 -17.54
C LYS A 17 -8.25 -0.72 -17.48
N VAL A 18 -8.41 -1.83 -18.20
CA VAL A 18 -9.64 -2.62 -18.16
C VAL A 18 -9.79 -3.21 -16.76
N LEU A 19 -10.98 -3.07 -16.20
CA LEU A 19 -11.36 -3.64 -14.91
C LEU A 19 -12.57 -4.54 -15.12
N SER A 20 -12.45 -5.81 -14.72
CA SER A 20 -13.58 -6.72 -14.64
C SER A 20 -14.18 -6.66 -13.23
N VAL A 21 -15.44 -6.24 -13.12
CA VAL A 21 -16.16 -6.14 -11.84
C VAL A 21 -17.27 -7.17 -11.81
N ARG A 22 -17.35 -7.95 -10.72
CA ARG A 22 -18.48 -8.83 -10.43
C ARG A 22 -19.51 -8.05 -9.62
N THR A 23 -20.75 -8.00 -10.09
CA THR A 23 -21.88 -7.39 -9.38
C THR A 23 -23.02 -8.39 -9.21
N SER A 24 -23.98 -8.07 -8.35
CA SER A 24 -25.26 -8.78 -8.33
C SER A 24 -26.11 -8.42 -9.56
N GLU A 25 -27.12 -9.25 -9.83
CA GLU A 25 -28.11 -9.01 -10.88
C GLU A 25 -28.87 -7.70 -10.64
N ASP A 26 -29.27 -7.43 -9.38
CA ASP A 26 -29.97 -6.20 -9.01
C ASP A 26 -29.16 -4.95 -9.32
N THR A 27 -27.88 -4.92 -8.94
CA THR A 27 -27.00 -3.76 -9.22
C THR A 27 -26.78 -3.61 -10.72
N ARG A 28 -26.70 -4.70 -11.46
CA ARG A 28 -26.57 -4.66 -12.91
C ARG A 28 -27.81 -4.05 -13.57
N ALA A 29 -29.00 -4.46 -13.16
CA ALA A 29 -30.26 -3.92 -13.65
C ALA A 29 -30.41 -2.43 -13.34
N GLN A 30 -30.03 -2.00 -12.12
CA GLN A 30 -30.04 -0.58 -11.75
C GLN A 30 -29.11 0.25 -12.65
N LEU A 31 -27.90 -0.23 -12.93
CA LEU A 31 -26.97 0.45 -13.84
C LEU A 31 -27.49 0.53 -15.28
N GLU A 32 -28.21 -0.49 -15.75
CA GLU A 32 -28.84 -0.48 -17.08
C GLU A 32 -29.95 0.57 -17.18
N VAL A 33 -30.78 0.70 -16.14
CA VAL A 33 -31.80 1.75 -16.09
C VAL A 33 -31.16 3.14 -16.05
N LEU A 34 -30.12 3.34 -15.23
CA LEU A 34 -29.40 4.62 -15.17
C LEU A 34 -28.75 4.98 -16.50
N ALA A 35 -28.12 4.00 -17.17
CA ALA A 35 -27.53 4.17 -18.48
C ALA A 35 -28.58 4.62 -19.52
N LEU A 36 -29.77 4.02 -19.50
CA LEU A 36 -30.88 4.42 -20.37
C LEU A 36 -31.35 5.86 -20.09
N LEU A 37 -31.56 6.20 -18.82
CA LEU A 37 -32.02 7.53 -18.41
C LEU A 37 -31.01 8.65 -18.73
N ASN A 38 -29.72 8.33 -18.68
CA ASN A 38 -28.64 9.28 -18.92
C ASN A 38 -28.13 9.28 -20.37
N GLU A 39 -28.75 8.50 -21.26
CA GLU A 39 -28.32 8.31 -22.66
C GLU A 39 -26.85 7.89 -22.79
N ARG A 40 -26.41 6.98 -21.91
CA ARG A 40 -25.03 6.50 -21.81
C ARG A 40 -24.95 4.98 -21.91
N SER A 41 -23.73 4.48 -22.09
CA SER A 41 -23.50 3.04 -21.96
C SER A 41 -23.36 2.64 -20.48
N VAL A 42 -23.71 1.39 -20.18
CA VAL A 42 -23.51 0.81 -18.84
C VAL A 42 -22.04 0.88 -18.40
N THR A 43 -21.12 0.77 -19.34
CA THR A 43 -19.67 0.90 -19.09
C THR A 43 -19.31 2.30 -18.60
N GLU A 44 -19.85 3.35 -19.23
CA GLU A 44 -19.60 4.73 -18.80
C GLU A 44 -20.24 5.00 -17.44
N GLU A 45 -21.46 4.54 -17.21
CA GLU A 45 -22.14 4.72 -15.93
C GLU A 45 -21.38 4.00 -14.80
N THR A 46 -20.86 2.80 -15.07
CA THR A 46 -20.01 2.07 -14.12
C THR A 46 -18.73 2.84 -13.80
N ARG A 47 -18.09 3.46 -14.81
CA ARG A 47 -16.90 4.30 -14.60
C ARG A 47 -17.21 5.49 -13.70
N ILE A 48 -18.29 6.21 -14.00
CA ILE A 48 -18.72 7.40 -13.24
C ILE A 48 -19.04 7.01 -11.78
N ALA A 49 -19.75 5.91 -11.57
CA ALA A 49 -20.07 5.41 -10.24
C ALA A 49 -18.79 5.13 -9.41
N LEU A 50 -17.77 4.53 -10.03
CA LEU A 50 -16.48 4.27 -9.38
C LEU A 50 -15.71 5.56 -9.09
N GLU A 51 -15.67 6.51 -10.02
CA GLU A 51 -15.02 7.82 -9.84
C GLU A 51 -15.69 8.60 -8.70
N HIS A 52 -17.03 8.63 -8.68
CA HIS A 52 -17.81 9.26 -7.62
C HIS A 52 -17.55 8.61 -6.26
N TRP A 53 -17.51 7.27 -6.18
CA TRP A 53 -17.20 6.56 -4.95
C TRP A 53 -15.80 6.92 -4.42
N VAL A 54 -14.80 6.99 -5.30
CA VAL A 54 -13.44 7.39 -4.93
C VAL A 54 -13.43 8.81 -4.38
N GLU A 55 -14.11 9.74 -5.03
CA GLU A 55 -14.17 11.13 -4.59
C GLU A 55 -14.88 11.26 -3.24
N GLN A 56 -16.01 10.59 -3.07
CA GLN A 56 -16.74 10.54 -1.81
C GLN A 56 -15.87 9.96 -0.68
N SER A 57 -15.12 8.89 -0.97
CA SER A 57 -14.26 8.22 0.01
C SER A 57 -13.13 9.11 0.54
N LYS A 58 -12.63 10.07 -0.26
CA LYS A 58 -11.58 11.01 0.19
C LYS A 58 -12.05 11.94 1.31
N SER A 59 -13.36 12.18 1.39
CA SER A 59 -13.96 13.05 2.40
C SER A 59 -14.50 12.28 3.62
N ASP A 60 -14.45 10.94 3.60
CA ASP A 60 -14.92 10.12 4.72
C ASP A 60 -13.89 10.13 5.87
N PRO A 61 -14.25 10.63 7.08
CA PRO A 61 -13.36 10.66 8.23
C PRO A 61 -12.80 9.29 8.63
N ALA A 62 -13.57 8.22 8.44
CA ALA A 62 -13.13 6.86 8.74
C ALA A 62 -12.05 6.40 7.75
N VAL A 63 -12.19 6.76 6.46
CA VAL A 63 -11.18 6.48 5.43
C VAL A 63 -9.92 7.29 5.70
N LEU A 64 -10.03 8.57 6.02
CA LEU A 64 -8.89 9.44 6.34
C LEU A 64 -8.09 8.91 7.53
N LYS A 65 -8.76 8.52 8.62
CA LYS A 65 -8.11 7.93 9.79
C LYS A 65 -7.35 6.64 9.43
N ARG A 66 -7.95 5.77 8.62
CA ARG A 66 -7.27 4.55 8.15
C ARG A 66 -6.10 4.87 7.23
N ALA A 67 -6.23 5.88 6.37
CA ALA A 67 -5.16 6.31 5.47
C ALA A 67 -3.94 6.83 6.25
N GLU A 68 -4.15 7.59 7.33
CA GLU A 68 -3.06 8.02 8.22
C GLU A 68 -2.35 6.84 8.88
N GLN A 69 -3.11 5.85 9.35
CA GLN A 69 -2.54 4.63 9.95
C GLN A 69 -1.70 3.86 8.93
N VAL A 70 -2.22 3.64 7.72
CA VAL A 70 -1.50 2.96 6.62
C VAL A 70 -0.22 3.73 6.27
N ARG A 71 -0.28 5.07 6.23
CA ARG A 71 0.90 5.91 5.98
C ARG A 71 1.98 5.73 7.06
N ALA A 72 1.58 5.71 8.34
CA ALA A 72 2.52 5.50 9.44
C ALA A 72 3.17 4.10 9.39
N GLU A 73 2.41 3.08 8.99
CA GLU A 73 2.93 1.72 8.82
C GLU A 73 3.94 1.63 7.67
N ILE A 74 3.65 2.25 6.53
CA ILE A 74 4.56 2.31 5.39
C ILE A 74 5.88 2.99 5.78
N GLU A 75 5.83 4.12 6.50
CA GLU A 75 7.04 4.82 6.91
C GLU A 75 7.90 3.98 7.85
N ARG A 76 7.27 3.29 8.81
CA ARG A 76 7.98 2.39 9.73
C ARG A 76 8.65 1.22 8.99
N ASP A 77 7.94 0.60 8.04
CA ASP A 77 8.49 -0.50 7.23
C ASP A 77 9.63 0.00 6.32
N ALA A 78 9.45 1.17 5.71
CA ALA A 78 10.47 1.81 4.88
C ALA A 78 11.73 2.15 5.68
N GLU A 79 11.60 2.71 6.88
CA GLU A 79 12.73 2.99 7.77
C GLU A 79 13.45 1.70 8.18
N THR A 80 12.71 0.66 8.53
CA THR A 80 13.28 -0.65 8.90
C THR A 80 14.09 -1.23 7.74
N ARG A 81 13.52 -1.22 6.52
CA ARG A 81 14.21 -1.69 5.31
C ARG A 81 15.43 -0.85 4.99
N ARG A 82 15.33 0.48 5.10
CA ARG A 82 16.45 1.41 4.87
C ARG A 82 17.60 1.14 5.85
N ASN A 83 17.30 0.96 7.13
CA ASN A 83 18.30 0.64 8.15
C ASN A 83 19.00 -0.70 7.89
N ALA A 84 18.25 -1.73 7.46
CA ALA A 84 18.82 -3.01 7.08
C ALA A 84 19.75 -2.90 5.87
N ILE A 85 19.35 -2.16 4.83
CA ILE A 85 20.19 -1.89 3.65
C ILE A 85 21.47 -1.15 4.05
N ASN A 86 21.38 -0.12 4.90
CA ASN A 86 22.55 0.62 5.39
C ASN A 86 23.52 -0.27 6.16
N ALA A 87 23.01 -1.21 6.97
CA ALA A 87 23.85 -2.19 7.66
C ALA A 87 24.58 -3.12 6.68
N VAL A 88 23.91 -3.57 5.60
CA VAL A 88 24.50 -4.43 4.56
C VAL A 88 25.56 -3.69 3.73
N LEU A 89 25.30 -2.42 3.40
CA LEU A 89 26.25 -1.57 2.66
C LEU A 89 27.47 -1.13 3.51
N GLY A 90 27.60 -1.64 4.73
CA GLY A 90 28.76 -1.43 5.59
C GLY A 90 28.71 -0.12 6.38
N GLY A 91 27.51 0.32 6.78
CA GLY A 91 27.25 1.56 7.49
C GLY A 91 28.29 1.88 8.57
N LYS A 92 29.21 2.80 8.24
CA LYS A 92 30.06 3.50 9.19
C LYS A 92 29.25 4.64 9.82
N ASP A 93 28.22 4.32 10.59
CA ASP A 93 27.68 5.25 11.58
C ASP A 93 28.04 4.75 12.96
N THR A 94 29.20 5.24 13.38
CA THR A 94 29.71 5.20 14.73
C THR A 94 28.71 5.82 15.69
N LYS A 95 27.88 5.00 16.32
CA LYS A 95 27.70 5.13 17.78
C LYS A 95 27.39 3.76 18.35
N ALA A 96 28.48 3.07 18.71
CA ALA A 96 28.47 2.09 19.77
C ALA A 96 27.86 2.74 21.02
N SER A 97 26.55 2.59 21.21
CA SER A 97 25.98 2.63 22.56
C SER A 97 26.41 1.33 23.21
N ALA A 98 27.62 1.35 23.76
CA ALA A 98 28.17 0.30 24.60
C ALA A 98 27.21 0.08 25.78
N ARG A 99 26.27 -0.85 25.62
CA ARG A 99 25.57 -1.45 26.74
C ARG A 99 26.56 -2.41 27.38
N ALA A 100 27.28 -1.90 28.38
CA ALA A 100 28.17 -2.70 29.21
C ALA A 100 27.40 -3.93 29.73
N PRO A 101 27.94 -5.16 29.61
CA PRO A 101 27.34 -6.31 30.26
C PRO A 101 27.57 -6.14 31.76
N LYS A 102 26.49 -5.98 32.53
CA LYS A 102 26.55 -6.13 33.99
C LYS A 102 26.77 -7.62 34.27
N GLN A 103 28.05 -7.99 34.30
CA GLN A 103 28.55 -9.28 34.67
C GLN A 103 27.98 -9.69 36.02
N ALA A 104 27.38 -10.88 36.04
CA ALA A 104 26.99 -11.57 37.25
C ALA A 104 28.22 -11.76 38.15
N GLN A 105 28.18 -11.19 39.35
CA GLN A 105 28.97 -11.66 40.47
C GLN A 105 28.05 -12.47 41.37
N SER A 106 27.98 -13.76 41.09
CA SER A 106 27.57 -14.80 42.03
C SER A 106 28.81 -15.28 42.79
N SER A 107 28.75 -15.22 44.12
CA SER A 107 29.51 -15.93 45.18
C SER A 107 29.78 -14.94 46.32
N SER A 108 29.51 -15.20 47.60
CA SER A 108 29.49 -16.43 48.39
C SER A 108 28.73 -16.11 49.71
N ALA A 109 27.76 -16.93 50.12
CA ALA A 109 27.86 -17.95 51.18
C ALA A 109 27.78 -17.43 52.64
N THR A 110 26.98 -18.16 53.43
CA THR A 110 27.14 -18.47 54.87
C THR A 110 26.22 -17.76 55.88
N SER A 111 25.16 -18.51 56.23
CA SER A 111 24.76 -18.93 57.59
C SER A 111 24.77 -17.93 58.75
N THR A 112 23.59 -17.67 59.33
CA THR A 112 23.07 -18.24 60.61
C THR A 112 21.88 -17.41 61.07
#